data_AF-A0A846Z2D1-F1
#
_entry.id   AF-A0A846Z2D1-F1
#
_cell.length_a   1.000
_cell.length_b   1.000
_cell.length_c   1.000
_cell.angle_alpha   90.00
_cell.angle_beta   90.00
_cell.angle_gamma   90.00
#
_symmetry.space_group_name_H-M   'P 1'
#
loop_
_entity.id
_entity.type
_entity.pdbx_description
1 polymer ?
#
loop_
_entity_poly.entity_id
_entity_poly.type
_entity_poly.pdbx_seq_one_letter_code
_entity_poly.pdbx_strand_id
1 'polypeptide(L)'
;MRILPSGDAALLVEPPDPAALYAAPAASPPPGVAALTGLTPAGVVAAHTGTPWRVAFTGFAPGFGYLEGGDPRLDVPRRAVPRVRVPAGAVGLAGRYRGVYPVESPGGWQLIGRTEAVLWDLDRDPPALLRPGTTVRFIEREP
;
A
#
# COMPACT_ATOMS: atom_id res chain seq x y z
N MET A 1 -10.37 -3.87 30.26
CA MET A 1 -11.36 -3.19 29.40
C MET A 1 -11.11 -1.70 29.46
N ARG A 2 -10.51 -1.14 28.40
CA ARG A 2 -10.42 0.29 28.18
C ARG A 2 -10.53 0.50 26.67
N ILE A 3 -11.71 0.93 26.26
CA ILE A 3 -12.03 1.27 24.87
C ILE A 3 -11.55 2.71 24.67
N LEU A 4 -10.73 2.95 23.66
CA LEU A 4 -10.50 4.29 23.13
C LEU A 4 -11.33 4.45 21.84
N PRO A 5 -12.01 5.59 21.66
CA PRO A 5 -12.79 5.87 20.47
C PRO A 5 -11.83 6.13 19.30
N SER A 6 -12.19 5.62 18.13
CA SER A 6 -11.86 6.16 16.80
C SER A 6 -10.69 7.19 16.70
N GLY A 7 -9.61 6.82 16.02
CA GLY A 7 -8.66 7.79 15.43
C GLY A 7 -7.20 7.59 15.83
N ASP A 8 -6.37 7.49 14.79
CA ASP A 8 -5.00 8.00 14.69
C ASP A 8 -3.96 7.58 15.75
N ALA A 9 -3.18 6.52 15.44
CA ALA A 9 -1.79 6.40 15.86
C ALA A 9 -1.08 5.26 15.09
N ALA A 10 0.03 5.54 14.41
CA ALA A 10 1.11 4.57 14.19
C ALA A 10 2.47 5.27 14.08
N LEU A 11 3.47 4.77 14.81
CA LEU A 11 4.81 5.34 14.91
C LEU A 11 5.76 4.85 13.80
N LEU A 12 6.77 5.66 13.49
CA LEU A 12 7.84 5.44 12.49
C LEU A 12 8.92 4.45 12.98
N VAL A 13 9.51 3.68 12.07
CA VAL A 13 10.84 3.07 12.23
C VAL A 13 11.59 3.43 10.96
N GLU A 14 12.80 3.94 11.05
CA GLU A 14 13.66 4.09 9.88
C GLU A 14 14.41 2.78 9.67
N PRO A 15 14.30 2.12 8.49
CA PRO A 15 15.24 1.07 8.17
C PRO A 15 16.65 1.67 8.02
N PRO A 16 17.72 0.92 8.30
CA PRO A 16 19.10 1.36 8.06
C PRO A 16 19.44 1.48 6.55
N ASP A 17 18.47 1.31 5.65
CA ASP A 17 18.65 1.19 4.20
C ASP A 17 17.51 1.96 3.47
N PRO A 18 17.79 2.80 2.45
CA PRO A 18 16.81 3.75 1.95
C PRO A 18 15.81 3.08 1.00
N ALA A 19 14.74 2.47 1.54
CA ALA A 19 13.38 2.37 0.94
C ALA A 19 12.43 1.34 1.62
N ALA A 20 12.23 1.39 2.94
CA ALA A 20 11.06 0.71 3.52
C ALA A 20 9.84 1.64 3.47
N LEU A 21 8.76 1.21 2.80
CA LEU A 21 7.45 1.83 2.95
C LEU A 21 6.61 1.02 3.92
N TYR A 22 6.23 1.65 5.02
CA TYR A 22 5.30 1.08 5.99
C TYR A 22 3.90 1.09 5.42
N ALA A 23 3.02 0.14 5.79
CA ALA A 23 1.58 0.26 5.58
C ALA A 23 0.86 -0.51 6.68
N ALA A 24 0.02 0.16 7.45
CA ALA A 24 -0.93 -0.46 8.35
C ALA A 24 -2.03 -1.16 7.52
N PRO A 25 -2.36 -2.43 7.80
CA PRO A 25 -3.58 -3.01 7.25
C PRO A 25 -4.79 -2.30 7.84
N ALA A 26 -5.81 -2.06 7.02
CA ALA A 26 -7.12 -1.75 7.55
C ALA A 26 -7.63 -3.00 8.27
N ALA A 27 -8.15 -2.86 9.48
CA ALA A 27 -8.84 -3.94 10.16
C ALA A 27 -10.01 -4.41 9.26
N SER A 28 -9.93 -5.66 8.81
CA SER A 28 -10.73 -6.29 7.74
C SER A 28 -10.50 -5.72 6.31
N PRO A 29 -9.68 -6.39 5.45
CA PRO A 29 -9.80 -6.17 4.02
C PRO A 29 -11.26 -6.45 3.61
N PRO A 30 -11.87 -5.61 2.74
CA PRO A 30 -13.22 -5.87 2.29
C PRO A 30 -13.30 -7.29 1.69
N PRO A 31 -14.48 -7.94 1.68
CA PRO A 31 -14.65 -9.30 1.15
C PRO A 31 -14.22 -9.51 -0.32
N GLY A 32 -13.65 -8.49 -0.99
CA GLY A 32 -13.11 -8.54 -2.35
C GLY A 32 -11.76 -9.24 -2.48
N VAL A 33 -10.70 -8.87 -1.75
CA VAL A 33 -9.34 -9.39 -2.07
C VAL A 33 -9.13 -10.82 -1.57
N ALA A 34 -9.53 -11.11 -0.34
CA ALA A 34 -9.49 -12.46 0.22
C ALA A 34 -10.23 -13.47 -0.68
N ALA A 35 -11.44 -13.10 -1.14
CA ALA A 35 -12.21 -13.94 -2.06
C ALA A 35 -11.56 -14.07 -3.45
N LEU A 36 -11.02 -12.98 -4.02
CA LEU A 36 -10.34 -13.00 -5.33
C LEU A 36 -9.05 -13.83 -5.33
N THR A 37 -8.40 -13.96 -4.18
CA THR A 37 -7.12 -14.67 -4.02
C THR A 37 -7.25 -16.07 -3.43
N GLY A 38 -8.43 -16.42 -2.87
CA GLY A 38 -8.62 -17.63 -2.09
C GLY A 38 -7.89 -17.65 -0.75
N LEU A 39 -7.38 -16.50 -0.29
CA LEU A 39 -6.64 -16.35 0.97
C LEU A 39 -7.54 -15.84 2.08
N THR A 40 -7.16 -16.11 3.32
CA THR A 40 -7.73 -15.37 4.46
C THR A 40 -7.24 -13.93 4.45
N PRO A 41 -7.92 -13.00 5.13
CA PRO A 41 -7.41 -11.65 5.39
C PRO A 41 -5.95 -11.63 5.86
N ALA A 42 -5.60 -12.44 6.85
CA ALA A 42 -4.24 -12.57 7.35
C ALA A 42 -3.28 -13.14 6.29
N GLY A 43 -3.75 -14.08 5.46
CA GLY A 43 -2.99 -14.62 4.33
C GLY A 43 -2.66 -13.56 3.28
N VAL A 44 -3.57 -12.62 3.00
CA VAL A 44 -3.33 -11.48 2.10
C VAL A 44 -2.25 -10.57 2.66
N VAL A 45 -2.33 -10.24 3.95
CA VAL A 45 -1.32 -9.41 4.63
C VAL A 45 0.03 -10.10 4.60
N ALA A 46 0.11 -11.38 5.01
CA ALA A 46 1.34 -12.16 5.02
C ALA A 46 1.97 -12.30 3.62
N ALA A 47 1.17 -12.51 2.57
CA ALA A 47 1.65 -12.53 1.20
C ALA A 47 2.23 -11.17 0.77
N HIS A 48 1.59 -10.08 1.19
CA HIS A 48 1.98 -8.73 0.80
C HIS A 48 3.25 -8.24 1.52
N THR A 49 3.41 -8.59 2.80
CA THR A 49 4.55 -8.18 3.65
C THR A 49 5.72 -9.18 3.62
N GLY A 50 5.45 -10.41 3.19
CA GLY A 50 6.43 -11.50 3.14
C GLY A 50 7.47 -11.37 2.02
N THR A 51 7.24 -10.52 1.02
CA THR A 51 8.17 -10.32 -0.10
C THR A 51 8.43 -8.84 -0.37
N PRO A 52 9.64 -8.47 -0.80
CA PRO A 52 9.91 -7.14 -1.32
C PRO A 52 9.30 -6.97 -2.72
N TRP A 53 8.99 -5.72 -3.03
CA TRP A 53 8.44 -5.24 -4.28
C TRP A 53 9.42 -4.30 -4.95
N ARG A 54 9.34 -4.13 -6.27
CA ARG A 54 10.19 -3.17 -6.98
C ARG A 54 9.34 -2.12 -7.69
N VAL A 55 9.70 -0.85 -7.58
CA VAL A 55 9.08 0.21 -8.36
C VAL A 55 9.47 0.02 -9.83
N ALA A 56 8.51 -0.39 -10.65
CA ALA A 56 8.70 -0.56 -12.08
C ALA A 56 8.77 0.79 -12.80
N PHE A 57 7.79 1.66 -12.50
CA PHE A 57 7.67 2.99 -13.06
C PHE A 57 6.82 3.88 -12.15
N THR A 58 6.85 5.18 -12.39
CA THR A 58 6.06 6.20 -11.68
C THR A 58 5.11 6.91 -12.65
N GLY A 59 3.96 7.36 -12.18
CA GLY A 59 2.95 8.02 -13.02
C GLY A 59 1.66 8.26 -12.22
N PHE A 60 0.55 8.61 -12.88
CA PHE A 60 -0.76 8.92 -12.26
C PHE A 60 -0.80 10.20 -11.41
N ALA A 61 0.06 10.32 -10.40
CA ALA A 61 0.20 11.51 -9.56
C ALA A 61 1.65 11.60 -9.00
N PRO A 62 2.13 12.80 -8.61
CA PRO A 62 3.44 12.93 -7.97
C PRO A 62 3.57 12.00 -6.75
N GLY A 63 4.62 11.18 -6.73
CA GLY A 63 4.87 10.20 -5.67
C GLY A 63 4.19 8.83 -5.84
N PHE A 64 3.31 8.64 -6.83
CA PHE A 64 2.71 7.33 -7.08
C PHE A 64 3.67 6.43 -7.88
N GLY A 65 4.13 5.35 -7.24
CA GLY A 65 4.95 4.31 -7.85
C GLY A 65 4.16 3.02 -8.08
N TYR A 66 4.30 2.45 -9.27
CA TYR A 66 3.77 1.14 -9.62
C TYR A 66 4.79 0.07 -9.23
N LEU A 67 4.44 -0.72 -8.22
CA LEU A 67 5.26 -1.78 -7.65
C LEU A 67 4.93 -3.11 -8.32
N GLU A 68 5.95 -3.86 -8.75
CA GLU A 68 5.83 -5.19 -9.35
C GLU A 68 6.69 -6.23 -8.61
N GLY A 69 6.54 -7.50 -9.00
CA GLY A 69 7.23 -8.63 -8.38
C GLY A 69 6.38 -9.32 -7.31
N GLY A 70 7.02 -9.65 -6.18
CA GLY A 70 6.40 -10.22 -4.98
C GLY A 70 5.55 -11.47 -5.20
N ASP A 71 4.50 -11.63 -4.40
CA ASP A 71 3.66 -12.83 -4.40
C ASP A 71 2.65 -12.85 -5.57
N PRO A 72 2.70 -13.85 -6.48
CA PRO A 72 1.78 -13.94 -7.61
C PRO A 72 0.32 -14.23 -7.19
N ARG A 73 0.08 -14.76 -5.99
CA ARG A 73 -1.27 -14.99 -5.45
C ARG A 73 -2.05 -13.69 -5.25
N LEU A 74 -1.36 -12.55 -5.23
CA LEU A 74 -1.93 -11.22 -5.07
C LEU A 74 -2.21 -10.53 -6.42
N ASP A 75 -2.17 -11.24 -7.54
CA ASP A 75 -2.63 -10.73 -8.84
C ASP A 75 -4.16 -10.73 -8.88
N VAL A 76 -4.77 -9.54 -8.76
CA VAL A 76 -6.23 -9.39 -8.65
C VAL A 76 -6.75 -8.30 -9.59
N PRO A 77 -7.93 -8.49 -10.20
CA PRO A 77 -8.48 -7.48 -11.09
C PRO A 77 -8.83 -6.19 -10.34
N ARG A 78 -8.81 -5.08 -11.07
CA ARG A 78 -9.41 -3.82 -10.62
C ARG A 78 -10.89 -4.04 -10.31
N ARG A 79 -11.44 -3.19 -9.45
CA ARG A 79 -12.90 -3.11 -9.27
C ARG A 79 -13.57 -2.75 -10.58
N ALA A 80 -14.70 -3.39 -10.86
CA ALA A 80 -15.55 -3.07 -12.01
C ALA A 80 -16.05 -1.61 -11.95
N VAL A 81 -16.41 -1.15 -10.75
CA VAL A 81 -16.79 0.25 -10.48
C VAL A 81 -15.74 0.90 -9.59
N PRO A 82 -15.02 1.94 -10.08
CA PRO A 82 -14.06 2.69 -9.28
C PRO A 82 -14.70 3.38 -8.08
N ARG A 83 -13.93 3.59 -7.02
CA ARG A 83 -14.33 4.50 -5.94
C ARG A 83 -14.15 5.93 -6.42
N VAL A 84 -15.13 6.78 -6.09
CA VAL A 84 -15.03 8.24 -6.32
C VAL A 84 -13.93 8.85 -5.45
N ARG A 85 -13.68 8.25 -4.28
CA ARG A 85 -12.71 8.73 -3.31
C ARG A 85 -11.91 7.57 -2.73
N VAL A 86 -10.59 7.64 -2.86
CA VAL A 86 -9.59 6.79 -2.22
C VAL A 86 -8.69 7.71 -1.40
N PRO A 87 -8.52 7.47 -0.10
CA PRO A 87 -7.74 8.37 0.76
C PRO A 87 -6.25 8.32 0.43
N ALA A 88 -5.56 9.43 0.68
CA ALA A 88 -4.10 9.48 0.66
C ALA A 88 -3.50 8.41 1.60
N GLY A 89 -2.39 7.83 1.19
CA GLY A 89 -1.74 6.71 1.85
C GLY A 89 -2.38 5.35 1.59
N ALA A 90 -3.53 5.25 0.91
CA ALA A 90 -4.15 3.94 0.66
C ALA A 90 -3.21 3.01 -0.12
N VAL A 91 -3.08 1.76 0.31
CA VAL A 91 -2.34 0.72 -0.39
C VAL A 91 -3.31 -0.12 -1.21
N GLY A 92 -3.02 -0.24 -2.50
CA GLY A 92 -3.89 -0.96 -3.44
C GLY A 92 -3.17 -2.01 -4.28
N LEU A 93 -3.97 -2.93 -4.83
CA LEU A 93 -3.58 -3.92 -5.84
C LEU A 93 -4.42 -3.77 -7.11
N ALA A 94 -3.78 -3.98 -8.25
CA ALA A 94 -4.43 -4.05 -9.56
C ALA A 94 -3.56 -4.83 -10.56
N GLY A 95 -4.05 -5.99 -10.98
CA GLY A 95 -3.27 -6.96 -11.72
C GLY A 95 -2.01 -7.34 -10.92
N ARG A 96 -0.90 -7.49 -11.64
CA ARG A 96 0.44 -7.65 -11.07
C ARG A 96 1.01 -6.42 -10.34
N TYR A 97 0.30 -5.30 -10.27
CA TYR A 97 0.81 -4.07 -9.68
C TYR A 97 0.25 -3.77 -8.30
N ARG A 98 1.09 -3.13 -7.50
CA ARG A 98 0.80 -2.59 -6.17
C ARG A 98 1.28 -1.16 -6.11
N GLY A 99 0.84 -0.42 -5.11
CA GLY A 99 1.05 1.02 -5.12
C GLY A 99 0.34 1.68 -3.96
N VAL A 100 0.81 2.89 -3.67
CA VAL A 100 0.31 3.71 -2.59
C VAL A 100 -0.19 5.02 -3.18
N TYR A 101 -1.42 5.39 -2.85
CA TYR A 101 -2.03 6.64 -3.30
C TYR A 101 -1.36 7.83 -2.57
N PRO A 102 -0.65 8.75 -3.24
CA PRO A 102 0.02 9.87 -2.56
C PRO A 102 -0.96 10.93 -2.06
N VAL A 103 -2.10 11.05 -2.71
CA VAL A 103 -3.15 12.06 -2.43
C VAL A 103 -4.53 11.41 -2.52
N GLU A 104 -5.55 12.09 -2.01
CA GLU A 104 -6.93 11.65 -2.19
C GLU A 104 -7.32 11.76 -3.67
N SER A 105 -7.81 10.65 -4.26
CA SER A 105 -8.20 10.61 -5.67
C SER A 105 -9.26 9.54 -5.94
N PRO A 106 -9.98 9.58 -7.08
CA PRO A 106 -10.73 8.42 -7.56
C PRO A 106 -9.79 7.24 -7.82
N GLY A 107 -10.28 6.00 -7.65
CA GLY A 107 -9.43 4.82 -7.80
C GLY A 107 -10.20 3.49 -7.86
N GLY A 108 -9.80 2.65 -8.81
CA GLY A 108 -10.37 1.31 -9.03
C GLY A 108 -9.57 0.17 -8.42
N TRP A 109 -8.51 0.45 -7.67
CA TRP A 109 -7.66 -0.60 -7.11
C TRP A 109 -8.34 -1.27 -5.91
N GLN A 110 -8.00 -2.53 -5.69
CA GLN A 110 -8.43 -3.24 -4.50
C GLN A 110 -7.60 -2.75 -3.32
N LEU A 111 -8.22 -2.23 -2.28
CA LEU A 111 -7.50 -1.64 -1.15
C LEU A 111 -7.29 -2.70 -0.07
N ILE A 112 -6.07 -2.77 0.48
CA ILE A 112 -5.69 -3.72 1.54
C ILE A 112 -5.13 -3.07 2.80
N GLY A 113 -4.84 -1.78 2.75
CA GLY A 113 -4.28 -1.06 3.89
C GLY A 113 -4.07 0.41 3.60
N ARG A 114 -3.36 1.10 4.50
CA ARG A 114 -2.99 2.50 4.43
C ARG A 114 -1.63 2.74 5.06
N THR A 115 -0.90 3.73 4.58
CA THR A 115 0.32 4.24 5.22
C THR A 115 0.22 5.72 5.54
N GLU A 116 1.05 6.17 6.46
CA GLU A 116 1.32 7.59 6.73
C GLU A 116 2.60 8.07 6.02
N ALA A 117 3.29 7.19 5.28
CA ALA A 117 4.48 7.56 4.55
C ALA A 117 4.20 8.69 3.55
N VAL A 118 4.97 9.76 3.64
CA VAL A 118 4.92 10.88 2.71
C VAL A 118 5.64 10.48 1.42
N LEU A 119 4.88 10.18 0.38
CA LEU A 119 5.40 9.67 -0.90
C LEU A 119 6.00 10.75 -1.80
N TRP A 120 5.58 12.00 -1.61
CA TRP A 120 6.05 13.16 -2.34
C TRP A 120 6.27 14.34 -1.39
N ASP A 121 7.46 14.93 -1.45
CA ASP A 121 7.91 15.96 -0.53
C ASP A 121 8.88 16.90 -1.26
N LEU A 122 8.53 18.18 -1.41
CA LEU A 122 9.36 19.13 -2.18
C LEU A 122 10.66 19.49 -1.48
N ASP A 123 10.73 19.31 -0.15
CA ASP A 123 11.90 19.62 0.66
C ASP A 123 12.86 18.42 0.76
N ARG A 124 12.47 17.27 0.17
CA ARG A 124 13.29 16.06 0.09
C ARG A 124 14.05 15.99 -1.24
N ASP A 125 15.30 15.56 -1.20
CA ASP A 125 16.07 15.23 -2.41
C ASP A 125 16.39 13.72 -2.47
N PRO A 126 15.79 12.96 -3.39
CA PRO A 126 14.81 13.38 -4.39
C PRO A 126 13.38 13.49 -3.82
N PRO A 127 12.50 14.31 -4.41
CA PRO A 127 11.15 14.55 -3.86
C PRO A 127 10.27 13.30 -3.77
N ALA A 128 10.46 12.35 -4.68
CA ALA A 128 9.74 11.10 -4.70
C ALA A 128 10.39 10.06 -3.78
N LEU A 129 9.63 9.57 -2.81
CA LEU A 129 10.03 8.43 -2.00
C LEU A 129 10.11 7.14 -2.85
N LEU A 130 9.19 7.00 -3.80
CA LEU A 130 9.13 5.87 -4.73
C LEU A 130 9.71 6.26 -6.09
N ARG A 131 10.92 5.75 -6.39
CA ARG A 131 11.59 5.96 -7.68
C ARG A 131 11.71 4.66 -8.46
N PRO A 132 11.65 4.66 -9.80
CA PRO A 132 11.90 3.47 -10.60
C PRO A 132 13.20 2.78 -10.17
N GLY A 133 13.15 1.46 -10.03
CA GLY A 133 14.26 0.63 -9.54
C GLY A 133 14.35 0.49 -8.02
N THR A 134 13.64 1.30 -7.24
CA THR A 134 13.62 1.20 -5.77
C THR A 134 12.96 -0.10 -5.31
N THR A 135 13.59 -0.82 -4.39
CA THR A 135 13.00 -1.99 -3.73
C THR A 135 12.28 -1.54 -2.47
N VAL A 136 11.04 -1.98 -2.29
CA VAL A 136 10.13 -1.59 -1.23
C VAL A 136 9.65 -2.82 -0.50
N ARG A 137 9.74 -2.84 0.82
CA ARG A 137 9.10 -3.88 1.63
C ARG A 137 8.04 -3.26 2.51
N PHE A 138 6.84 -3.83 2.46
CA PHE A 138 5.78 -3.52 3.41
C PHE A 138 5.93 -4.36 4.66
N ILE A 139 5.67 -3.76 5.81
CA ILE A 139 5.58 -4.48 7.08
C ILE A 139 4.23 -4.23 7.71
N GLU A 140 3.70 -5.26 8.36
CA GLU A 140 2.53 -5.13 9.22
C GLU A 140 2.92 -4.39 10.51
N ARG A 141 2.03 -3.53 10.98
CA ARG A 141 2.15 -2.88 12.28
C ARG A 141 1.08 -3.46 13.20
N GLU A 142 1.49 -3.92 14.37
CA GLU A 142 0.54 -4.14 15.46
C GLU A 142 -0.05 -2.81 15.91
N PRO A 143 -1.33 -2.80 16.33
CA PRO A 143 -2.05 -1.59 16.74
C PRO A 143 -1.51 -0.92 17.99
#